data_AF-A0A9E4XDV1-F1
#
_entry.id   AF-A0A9E4XDV1-F1
#
_cell.length_a   1.000
_cell.length_b   1.000
_cell.length_c   1.000
_cell.angle_alpha   90.00
_cell.angle_beta   90.00
_cell.angle_gamma   90.00
#
_symmetry.space_group_name_H-M   'P 1'
#
loop_
_entity.id
_entity.type
_entity.pdbx_description
1 polymer ?
#
loop_
_entity_poly.entity_id
_entity_poly.type
_entity_poly.pdbx_seq_one_letter_code
_entity_poly.pdbx_strand_id
1 'polypeptide(L)'
;RITYATNSGTAFGLLRNQTVFLIVASFIAVGFLVYFYRTHAIVRPVLRLSIGLQLGGAFGNLLDRLTAGVVVDFIDVGWWPIFNLADSSIVVGITILVVTLLFFDKSPPEQEASGAGEQERSTAGSP
;
A
#
# COMPACT_ATOMS: atom_id res chain seq x y z
N ARG A 1 1.07 26.20 -5.32
CA ARG A 1 0.43 27.22 -4.45
C ARG A 1 -0.29 26.50 -3.32
N ILE A 2 -0.66 27.20 -2.24
CA ILE A 2 -1.44 26.62 -1.15
C ILE A 2 -2.85 27.19 -1.21
N THR A 3 -3.84 26.31 -1.39
CA THR A 3 -5.25 26.69 -1.57
C THR A 3 -6.09 25.84 -0.64
N TYR A 4 -6.76 26.46 0.33
CA TYR A 4 -7.66 25.73 1.24
C TYR A 4 -8.91 25.24 0.49
N ALA A 5 -9.12 23.93 0.49
CA ALA A 5 -10.32 23.29 -0.03
C ALA A 5 -10.79 22.18 0.92
N THR A 6 -12.09 21.94 0.98
CA THR A 6 -12.67 20.85 1.77
C THR A 6 -13.31 19.82 0.85
N ASN A 7 -13.03 18.55 1.12
CA ASN A 7 -13.54 17.44 0.35
C ASN A 7 -14.45 16.56 1.20
N SER A 8 -15.75 16.62 0.91
CA SER A 8 -16.80 15.78 1.51
C SER A 8 -17.03 14.46 0.75
N GLY A 9 -16.22 14.17 -0.27
CA GLY A 9 -16.30 12.98 -1.12
C GLY A 9 -14.93 12.32 -1.33
N THR A 10 -14.82 11.53 -2.40
CA THR A 10 -13.55 11.00 -2.91
C THR A 10 -12.84 12.04 -3.79
N ALA A 11 -11.63 11.70 -4.26
CA ALA A 11 -11.01 12.36 -5.41
C ALA A 11 -12.06 12.54 -6.53
N PHE A 12 -12.13 13.73 -7.11
CA PHE A 12 -13.07 14.11 -8.18
C PHE A 12 -14.55 14.25 -7.78
N GLY A 13 -14.90 14.22 -6.49
CA GLY A 13 -16.27 14.50 -6.03
C GLY A 13 -17.31 13.40 -6.32
N LEU A 14 -16.86 12.19 -6.68
CA LEU A 14 -17.71 11.08 -7.12
C LEU A 14 -18.63 10.49 -6.05
N LEU A 15 -18.49 10.90 -4.78
CA LEU A 15 -19.28 10.39 -3.64
C LEU A 15 -19.56 11.48 -2.59
N ARG A 16 -19.99 12.67 -3.03
CA ARG A 16 -20.37 13.75 -2.10
C ARG A 16 -21.43 13.28 -1.09
N ASN A 17 -21.29 13.69 0.17
CA ASN A 17 -22.14 13.32 1.31
C ASN A 17 -22.16 11.83 1.69
N GLN A 18 -21.28 11.01 1.13
CA GLN A 18 -21.15 9.59 1.50
C GLN A 18 -20.00 9.40 2.51
N THR A 19 -19.83 10.32 3.46
CA THR A 19 -18.73 10.30 4.44
C THR A 19 -18.66 8.97 5.19
N VAL A 20 -19.81 8.38 5.54
CA VAL A 20 -19.88 7.06 6.21
C VAL A 20 -19.29 5.96 5.34
N PHE A 21 -19.64 5.91 4.04
CA PHE A 21 -19.09 4.94 3.11
C PHE A 21 -17.57 5.08 3.00
N LEU A 22 -17.06 6.31 2.94
CA LEU A 22 -15.61 6.56 2.85
C LEU A 22 -14.86 6.18 4.12
N ILE A 23 -15.46 6.41 5.28
CA ILE A 23 -14.91 5.94 6.56
C ILE A 23 -14.82 4.41 6.54
N VAL A 24 -15.89 3.72 6.14
CA VAL A 24 -15.90 2.24 6.05
C VAL A 24 -14.86 1.73 5.06
N ALA A 25 -14.78 2.33 3.87
CA ALA A 25 -13.79 1.97 2.85
C ALA A 25 -12.36 2.16 3.37
N SER A 26 -12.07 3.27 4.07
CA SER A 26 -10.77 3.51 4.71
C SER A 26 -10.43 2.45 5.76
N PHE A 27 -11.39 2.06 6.60
CA PHE A 27 -11.18 0.97 7.57
C PHE A 27 -10.88 -0.37 6.87
N ILE A 28 -11.59 -0.68 5.79
CA ILE A 28 -11.34 -1.89 4.99
C ILE A 28 -9.93 -1.84 4.38
N ALA A 29 -9.53 -0.72 3.79
CA ALA A 29 -8.21 -0.55 3.19
C ALA A 29 -7.08 -0.69 4.24
N VAL A 30 -7.22 -0.03 5.39
CA VAL A 30 -6.27 -0.15 6.51
C VAL A 30 -6.23 -1.60 7.03
N GLY A 31 -7.38 -2.23 7.25
CA GLY A 31 -7.47 -3.62 7.70
C GLY A 31 -6.80 -4.59 6.73
N PHE A 32 -7.03 -4.41 5.42
CA PHE A 32 -6.38 -5.17 4.37
C PHE A 32 -4.86 -4.98 4.37
N LEU A 33 -4.36 -3.74 4.44
CA LEU A 33 -2.92 -3.45 4.49
C LEU A 33 -2.26 -4.06 5.71
N VAL A 34 -2.90 -3.98 6.89
CA VAL A 34 -2.41 -4.61 8.12
C VAL A 34 -2.41 -6.14 7.99
N TYR A 35 -3.49 -6.73 7.48
CA TYR A 35 -3.57 -8.17 7.23
C TYR A 35 -2.48 -8.64 6.27
N PHE A 36 -2.29 -7.93 5.15
CA PHE A 36 -1.27 -8.23 4.16
C PHE A 36 0.13 -8.17 4.77
N TYR A 37 0.42 -7.10 5.53
CA TYR A 37 1.70 -6.94 6.24
C TYR A 37 1.97 -8.05 7.25
N ARG A 38 0.94 -8.57 7.91
CA ARG A 38 1.06 -9.64 8.93
C ARG A 38 1.19 -11.02 8.32
N THR A 39 0.54 -11.27 7.20
CA THR A 39 0.51 -12.60 6.56
C THR A 39 1.69 -12.84 5.63
N HIS A 40 2.25 -11.79 5.05
CA HIS A 40 3.40 -11.91 4.16
C HIS A 40 4.68 -11.63 4.95
N ALA A 41 5.69 -12.49 4.77
CA ALA A 41 7.02 -12.26 5.32
C ALA A 41 7.70 -11.12 4.55
N ILE A 42 7.35 -9.87 4.88
CA ILE A 42 7.92 -8.70 4.22
C ILE A 42 9.32 -8.46 4.77
N VAL A 43 10.31 -9.08 4.11
CA VAL A 43 11.73 -9.00 4.51
C VAL A 43 12.33 -7.65 4.09
N ARG A 44 11.92 -7.11 2.95
CA ARG A 44 12.54 -5.91 2.36
C ARG A 44 12.09 -4.62 3.05
N PRO A 45 13.01 -3.77 3.56
CA PRO A 45 12.67 -2.50 4.21
C PRO A 45 11.84 -1.56 3.32
N VAL A 46 12.10 -1.55 2.01
CA VAL A 46 11.40 -0.72 1.02
C VAL A 46 9.91 -1.06 0.95
N LEU A 47 9.53 -2.35 1.03
CA LEU A 47 8.13 -2.76 1.07
C LEU A 47 7.45 -2.36 2.38
N ARG A 48 8.18 -2.43 3.50
CA ARG A 48 7.66 -1.95 4.80
C ARG A 48 7.41 -0.45 4.77
N LEU A 49 8.32 0.33 4.20
CA LEU A 49 8.15 1.77 4.01
C LEU A 49 6.93 2.07 3.14
N SER A 50 6.77 1.38 2.02
CA SER A 50 5.61 1.51 1.13
C SER A 50 4.28 1.28 1.86
N ILE A 51 4.19 0.24 2.68
CA ILE A 51 2.99 -0.06 3.46
C ILE A 51 2.78 1.00 4.55
N GLY A 52 3.85 1.42 5.22
CA GLY A 52 3.80 2.50 6.22
C GLY A 52 3.27 3.82 5.65
N LEU A 53 3.71 4.19 4.43
CA LEU A 53 3.22 5.38 3.73
C LEU A 53 1.72 5.29 3.39
N GLN A 54 1.26 4.13 2.91
CA GLN A 54 -0.16 3.91 2.62
C GLN A 54 -1.01 3.93 3.88
N LEU A 55 -0.58 3.26 4.95
CA LEU A 55 -1.27 3.25 6.24
C LEU A 55 -1.32 4.65 6.87
N GLY A 56 -0.20 5.38 6.87
CA GLY A 56 -0.14 6.74 7.42
C GLY A 56 -1.06 7.70 6.67
N GLY A 57 -1.06 7.66 5.34
CA GLY A 57 -1.95 8.50 4.54
C GLY A 57 -3.43 8.11 4.72
N ALA A 58 -3.76 6.83 4.67
CA ALA A 58 -5.14 6.36 4.90
C ALA A 58 -5.65 6.75 6.29
N PHE A 59 -4.80 6.62 7.31
CA PHE A 59 -5.12 7.02 8.68
C PHE A 59 -5.32 8.53 8.82
N GLY A 60 -4.45 9.36 8.22
CA GLY A 60 -4.61 10.82 8.23
C GLY A 60 -5.94 11.27 7.63
N ASN A 61 -6.26 10.77 6.43
CA ASN A 61 -7.52 11.05 5.75
C ASN A 61 -8.76 10.48 6.47
N LEU A 62 -8.60 9.40 7.24
CA LEU A 62 -9.67 8.86 8.08
C LEU A 62 -9.87 9.73 9.33
N LEU A 63 -8.79 10.16 9.98
CA LEU A 63 -8.83 11.03 11.14
C LEU A 63 -9.55 12.34 10.84
N ASP A 64 -9.20 13.00 9.72
CA ASP A 64 -9.87 14.22 9.26
C ASP A 64 -11.40 14.03 9.13
N ARG A 65 -11.82 12.91 8.53
CA ARG A 65 -13.25 12.58 8.39
C ARG A 65 -13.93 12.32 9.73
N LEU A 66 -13.24 11.71 10.69
CA LEU A 66 -13.80 11.45 12.02
C LEU A 66 -13.90 12.73 12.86
N THR A 67 -12.97 13.66 12.73
CA THR A 67 -12.95 14.89 13.53
C THR A 67 -13.76 16.03 12.92
N ALA A 68 -13.70 16.19 11.59
CA ALA A 68 -14.28 17.33 10.88
C ALA A 68 -15.37 16.94 9.87
N GLY A 69 -15.58 15.64 9.61
CA GLY A 69 -16.54 15.15 8.60
C GLY A 69 -16.10 15.32 7.14
N VAL A 70 -14.96 15.98 6.91
CA VAL A 70 -14.38 16.29 5.60
C VAL A 70 -12.86 16.15 5.65
N VAL A 71 -12.23 15.98 4.48
CA VAL A 71 -10.77 16.06 4.33
C VAL A 71 -10.36 17.47 3.94
N VAL A 72 -9.25 17.96 4.51
CA VAL A 72 -8.67 19.25 4.13
C VAL A 72 -7.63 19.04 3.05
N ASP A 73 -7.89 19.63 1.88
CA ASP A 73 -6.98 19.66 0.74
C ASP A 73 -6.31 21.03 0.67
N PHE A 74 -5.00 21.06 0.38
CA PHE A 74 -4.22 22.31 0.43
C PHE A 74 -3.13 22.43 -0.63
N ILE A 75 -2.72 21.34 -1.27
CA ILE A 75 -1.68 21.32 -2.31
C ILE A 75 -2.32 21.55 -3.67
N ASP A 76 -2.01 22.68 -4.29
CA ASP A 76 -2.59 23.08 -5.58
C ASP A 76 -1.48 23.34 -6.62
N VAL A 77 -1.53 22.56 -7.71
CA VAL A 77 -0.57 22.60 -8.83
C VAL A 77 -1.20 23.13 -10.12
N GLY A 78 -2.42 23.65 -10.07
CA GLY A 78 -3.08 24.34 -11.19
C GLY A 78 -3.89 23.43 -12.12
N TRP A 79 -3.23 22.47 -12.77
CA TRP A 79 -3.86 21.61 -13.80
C TRP A 79 -4.42 20.28 -13.24
N TRP A 80 -4.08 19.96 -12.00
CA TRP A 80 -4.51 18.75 -11.28
C TRP A 80 -5.41 19.13 -10.11
N PRO A 81 -6.36 18.27 -9.69
CA PRO A 81 -7.17 18.52 -8.50
C PRO A 81 -6.31 18.85 -7.26
N ILE A 82 -6.85 19.66 -6.35
CA ILE A 82 -6.18 19.95 -5.08
C ILE A 82 -6.14 18.65 -4.25
N PHE A 83 -5.03 18.39 -3.59
CA PHE A 83 -4.81 17.20 -2.77
C PHE A 83 -4.08 17.56 -1.48
N ASN A 84 -3.85 16.58 -0.62
CA ASN A 84 -3.10 16.77 0.62
C ASN A 84 -1.89 15.84 0.75
N LEU A 85 -1.20 15.97 1.89
CA LEU A 85 -0.03 15.14 2.17
C LEU A 85 -0.40 13.64 2.34
N ALA A 86 -1.59 13.34 2.85
CA ALA A 86 -2.07 11.96 3.00
C ALA A 86 -2.26 11.28 1.62
N ASP A 87 -2.85 11.98 0.66
CA ASP A 87 -2.99 11.50 -0.72
C ASP A 87 -1.63 11.26 -1.36
N SER A 88 -0.70 12.20 -1.18
CA SER A 88 0.68 12.06 -1.67
C SER A 88 1.36 10.83 -1.07
N SER A 89 1.20 10.61 0.25
CA SER A 89 1.75 9.46 0.96
C SER A 89 1.21 8.14 0.40
N ILE A 90 -0.11 8.06 0.15
CA ILE A 90 -0.74 6.88 -0.47
C ILE A 90 -0.17 6.64 -1.87
N VAL A 91 -0.14 7.67 -2.73
CA VAL A 91 0.33 7.54 -4.12
C VAL A 91 1.79 7.12 -4.18
N VAL A 92 2.66 7.73 -3.37
CA VAL A 92 4.08 7.35 -3.28
C VAL A 92 4.23 5.92 -2.76
N GLY A 93 3.49 5.55 -1.72
CA GLY A 93 3.51 4.20 -1.17
C GLY A 93 3.08 3.14 -2.19
N ILE A 94 1.98 3.37 -2.92
CA ILE A 94 1.52 2.48 -4.01
C ILE A 94 2.56 2.39 -5.12
N THR A 95 3.15 3.52 -5.52
CA THR A 95 4.19 3.56 -6.56
C THR A 95 5.38 2.70 -6.16
N ILE A 96 5.88 2.85 -4.92
CA ILE A 96 6.98 2.03 -4.40
C ILE A 96 6.59 0.55 -4.37
N LEU A 97 5.37 0.21 -3.95
CA LEU A 97 4.88 -1.18 -3.91
C LEU A 97 4.93 -1.81 -5.31
N VAL A 98 4.25 -1.18 -6.27
CA VAL A 98 4.11 -1.68 -7.64
C VAL A 98 5.46 -1.78 -8.33
N VAL A 99 6.30 -0.75 -8.23
CA VAL A 99 7.65 -0.77 -8.82
C VAL A 99 8.50 -1.88 -8.20
N THR A 100 8.43 -2.05 -6.87
CA THR A 100 9.19 -3.12 -6.20
C THR A 100 8.75 -4.50 -6.67
N LEU A 101 7.45 -4.75 -6.77
CA LEU A 101 6.91 -6.03 -7.21
C LEU A 101 7.23 -6.34 -8.69
N LEU A 102 7.10 -5.34 -9.58
CA LEU A 102 7.31 -5.57 -11.02
C LEU A 102 8.78 -5.69 -11.41
N PHE A 103 9.68 -4.95 -10.77
CA PHE A 103 11.06 -4.84 -11.22
C PHE A 103 12.08 -5.49 -10.29
N PHE A 104 11.75 -5.65 -9.00
CA PHE A 104 12.72 -6.08 -7.98
C PHE A 104 12.35 -7.40 -7.30
N ASP A 105 11.14 -7.91 -7.51
CA ASP A 105 10.68 -9.21 -6.99
C ASP A 105 10.83 -10.33 -8.04
N LYS A 106 12.03 -10.45 -8.60
CA LYS A 106 12.46 -11.68 -9.28
C LYS A 106 12.94 -12.65 -8.21
N SER A 107 12.09 -13.57 -7.78
CA SER A 107 12.56 -14.74 -7.04
C SER A 107 13.46 -15.59 -7.96
N PRO A 108 14.62 -16.07 -7.51
CA PRO A 108 15.31 -17.15 -8.20
C PRO A 108 14.41 -18.38 -8.19
N PRO A 109 14.35 -19.17 -9.28
CA PRO A 109 13.69 -20.47 -9.26
C PRO A 109 14.55 -21.41 -8.43
N GLU A 110 14.21 -21.64 -7.17
CA GLU A 110 14.93 -22.60 -6.34
C GLU A 110 13.97 -23.55 -5.63
N GLN A 111 13.39 -24.47 -6.41
CA GLN A 111 12.92 -25.79 -5.97
C GLN A 111 13.03 -26.86 -7.08
N GLU A 112 14.04 -26.84 -7.95
CA GLU A 112 14.36 -28.00 -8.82
C GLU A 112 15.69 -28.69 -8.47
N ALA A 113 16.51 -28.12 -7.57
CA ALA A 113 17.83 -28.66 -7.25
C ALA A 113 17.88 -29.63 -6.05
N SER A 114 16.73 -30.05 -5.48
CA SER A 114 16.71 -31.01 -4.36
C SER A 114 16.52 -32.48 -4.80
N GLY A 115 16.28 -32.75 -6.09
CA GLY A 115 16.10 -34.12 -6.61
C GLY A 115 17.39 -34.84 -7.02
N ALA A 116 18.51 -34.12 -7.17
CA ALA A 116 19.74 -34.70 -7.72
C ALA A 116 20.67 -35.33 -6.66
N GLY A 117 20.55 -34.95 -5.38
CA GLY A 117 21.45 -35.42 -4.31
C GLY A 117 21.09 -36.79 -3.73
N GLU A 118 19.89 -37.30 -3.99
CA GLU A 118 19.40 -38.57 -3.40
C GLU A 118 19.69 -39.79 -4.28
N GLN A 119 19.94 -39.60 -5.59
CA GLN A 119 20.30 -40.68 -6.51
C GLN A 119 21.78 -41.10 -6.44
N GLU A 120 22.70 -40.22 -6.05
CA GLU A 120 24.12 -40.57 -5.87
C GLU A 120 24.39 -41.32 -4.56
N ARG A 121 23.59 -41.10 -3.51
CA ARG A 121 23.80 -41.76 -2.21
C ARG A 121 23.29 -43.20 -2.14
N SER A 122 22.42 -43.61 -3.07
CA SER A 122 21.90 -44.99 -3.14
C SER A 122 22.79 -45.94 -3.95
N THR A 123 23.77 -45.44 -4.72
CA THR A 123 24.63 -46.28 -5.59
C THR A 123 26.01 -46.56 -5.01
N ALA A 124 26.42 -45.82 -3.97
CA ALA A 124 27.77 -45.92 -3.39
C ALA A 124 27.88 -46.76 -2.09
N GLY A 125 26.79 -47.40 -1.65
CA GLY A 125 26.72 -48.09 -0.36
C GLY A 125 26.40 -49.58 -0.47
N SER A 126 27.29 -50.39 -1.06
CA SER A 126 27.27 -51.85 -0.89
C SER A 126 28.67 -52.43 -1.07
N PRO A 127 29.33 -52.88 0.01
CA PRO A 127 30.22 -54.03 -0.02
C PRO A 127 29.48 -55.33 0.33
#